data_AF-A0A2V7P386-F1
#
_entry.id   AF-A0A2V7P386-F1
#
_cell.length_a   1.000
_cell.length_b   1.000
_cell.length_c   1.000
_cell.angle_alpha   90.00
_cell.angle_beta   90.00
_cell.angle_gamma   90.00
#
_symmetry.space_group_name_H-M   'P 1'
#
loop_
_entity.id
_entity.type
_entity.pdbx_description
1 polymer ?
#
loop_
_entity_poly.entity_id
_entity_poly.type
_entity_poly.pdbx_seq_one_letter_code
_entity_poly.pdbx_strand_id
1 'polypeptide(L)'
;MTLPKVRDLLERKGNLLQLEALTGDLGLDRDMPTPEASSPGLVLAGFTKRFAQTRIHVLGQTEITYLAALDAAARRRSLETFFTFDLPCVVVTKGQEPPSELLELARAKGIAVIRTKLKTSEFYRRLKPYLDEVFAPTTTVHGSLADVFGVGLLFVGRSGIGKSECVLDLVERGHRLVADDVVHINRLGNDVLIGRGHDLARHYMEIRGVGLIDIQALFGIRAVRQQKRVEVVVQLADWDASREYDRTGLDQERTDILEVSVPVVTVPLNPGKNLTVICEVVAMNHLLRYGGVDSAKRFNERLLKRMAEPRELQEYLEGDYE
;
A
#
# COMPACT_ATOMS: atom_id res chain seq x y z
N MET A 1 7.90 16.42 1.51
CA MET A 1 6.69 16.01 0.77
C MET A 1 5.81 17.22 0.60
N THR A 2 5.37 17.51 -0.62
CA THR A 2 4.36 18.54 -0.89
C THR A 2 3.01 18.01 -0.39
N LEU A 3 2.27 18.82 0.38
CA LEU A 3 0.94 18.42 0.84
C LEU A 3 -0.03 18.32 -0.35
N PRO A 4 -0.98 17.37 -0.33
CA PRO A 4 -1.98 17.29 -1.37
C PRO A 4 -2.92 18.48 -1.30
N LYS A 5 -3.33 19.00 -2.45
CA LYS A 5 -4.22 20.15 -2.55
C LYS A 5 -5.67 19.74 -2.74
N VAL A 6 -6.60 20.64 -2.42
CA VAL A 6 -8.03 20.42 -2.66
C VAL A 6 -8.30 20.18 -4.16
N ARG A 7 -7.55 20.83 -5.05
CA ARG A 7 -7.58 20.62 -6.50
C ARG A 7 -7.33 19.16 -6.88
N ASP A 8 -6.36 18.49 -6.25
CA ASP A 8 -6.05 17.09 -6.51
C ASP A 8 -7.26 16.18 -6.25
N LEU A 9 -8.06 16.50 -5.22
CA LEU A 9 -9.28 15.75 -4.89
C LEU A 9 -10.33 15.86 -6.01
N LEU A 10 -10.52 17.05 -6.58
CA LEU A 10 -11.46 17.26 -7.68
C LEU A 10 -10.97 16.60 -8.96
N GLU A 11 -9.70 16.78 -9.32
CA GLU A 11 -9.16 16.25 -10.58
C GLU A 11 -9.08 14.72 -10.57
N ARG A 12 -8.62 14.12 -9.46
CA ARG A 12 -8.40 12.67 -9.39
C ARG A 12 -9.66 11.88 -9.05
N LYS A 13 -10.57 12.45 -8.25
CA LYS A 13 -11.74 11.73 -7.71
C LYS A 13 -13.08 12.44 -7.94
N GLY A 14 -13.11 13.57 -8.65
CA GLY A 14 -14.32 14.37 -8.87
C GLY A 14 -15.51 13.55 -9.42
N ASN A 15 -15.28 12.76 -10.47
CA ASN A 15 -16.32 11.92 -11.06
C ASN A 15 -16.80 10.81 -10.11
N LEU A 16 -15.87 10.13 -9.43
CA LEU A 16 -16.18 9.02 -8.52
C LEU A 16 -16.95 9.50 -7.27
N LEU A 17 -16.61 10.69 -6.79
CA LEU A 17 -17.19 11.33 -5.61
C LEU A 17 -18.33 12.30 -5.96
N GLN A 18 -18.66 12.47 -7.25
CA GLN A 18 -19.69 13.37 -7.75
C GLN A 18 -19.51 14.81 -7.23
N LEU A 19 -18.28 15.33 -7.28
CA LEU A 19 -17.91 16.63 -6.74
C LEU A 19 -18.23 17.77 -7.70
N GLU A 20 -18.69 18.88 -7.14
CA GLU A 20 -18.99 20.12 -7.84
C GLU A 20 -18.50 21.30 -7.00
N ALA A 21 -17.64 22.16 -7.55
CA ALA A 21 -17.16 23.34 -6.84
C ALA A 21 -18.22 24.47 -6.89
N LEU A 22 -18.78 24.84 -5.74
CA LEU A 22 -19.75 25.93 -5.63
C LEU A 22 -19.08 27.31 -5.62
N THR A 23 -17.79 27.36 -5.23
CA THR A 23 -16.98 28.59 -5.19
C THR A 23 -16.15 28.82 -6.46
N GLY A 24 -16.26 27.95 -7.47
CA GLY A 24 -15.37 27.97 -8.64
C GLY A 24 -13.96 27.53 -8.27
N ASP A 25 -12.93 28.14 -8.89
CA ASP A 25 -11.52 27.84 -8.61
C ASP A 25 -11.01 28.36 -7.26
N LEU A 26 -11.80 29.19 -6.57
CA LEU A 26 -11.43 29.81 -5.31
C LEU A 26 -11.22 28.74 -4.22
N GLY A 27 -10.03 28.76 -3.62
CA GLY A 27 -9.64 27.89 -2.52
C GLY A 27 -9.22 26.48 -2.92
N LEU A 28 -9.20 26.14 -4.21
CA LEU A 28 -8.78 24.80 -4.67
C LEU A 28 -7.29 24.53 -4.46
N ASP A 29 -6.45 25.57 -4.45
CA ASP A 29 -5.00 25.41 -4.28
C ASP A 29 -4.54 25.32 -2.82
N ARG A 30 -5.50 25.26 -1.87
CA ARG A 30 -5.23 25.09 -0.45
C ARG A 30 -4.77 23.67 -0.15
N ASP A 31 -3.85 23.55 0.80
CA ASP A 31 -3.31 22.27 1.25
C ASP A 31 -4.33 21.52 2.13
N MET A 32 -4.37 20.21 1.97
CA MET A 32 -4.99 19.27 2.88
C MET A 32 -3.87 18.69 3.76
N PRO A 33 -3.77 19.10 5.04
CA PRO A 33 -2.66 18.70 5.90
C PRO A 33 -2.89 17.37 6.62
N THR A 34 -4.12 16.84 6.63
CA THR A 34 -4.45 15.60 7.35
C THR A 34 -5.26 14.62 6.48
N PRO A 35 -5.10 13.30 6.68
CA PRO A 35 -5.85 12.27 5.97
C PRO A 35 -7.27 12.05 6.55
N GLU A 36 -7.83 13.06 7.20
CA GLU A 36 -9.09 12.93 7.93
C GLU A 36 -10.11 13.98 7.49
N ALA A 37 -11.36 13.56 7.52
CA ALA A 37 -12.52 14.42 7.32
C ALA A 37 -13.41 14.36 8.57
N SER A 38 -14.11 15.44 8.89
CA SER A 38 -14.95 15.51 10.08
C SER A 38 -16.16 16.43 9.90
N SER A 39 -17.22 16.19 10.67
CA SER A 39 -18.41 17.03 10.65
C SER A 39 -18.36 18.07 11.77
N PRO A 40 -18.58 19.37 11.49
CA PRO A 40 -18.35 20.46 12.44
C PRO A 40 -19.57 20.77 13.35
N GLY A 41 -20.45 19.81 13.63
CA GLY A 41 -21.73 20.06 14.32
C GLY A 41 -21.61 20.85 15.65
N LEU A 42 -20.65 20.51 16.50
CA LEU A 42 -20.43 21.23 17.78
C LEU A 42 -19.90 22.66 17.58
N VAL A 43 -19.10 22.89 16.53
CA VAL A 43 -18.55 24.22 16.24
C VAL A 43 -19.63 25.15 15.71
N LEU A 44 -20.53 24.62 14.88
CA LEU A 44 -21.71 25.38 14.44
C LEU A 44 -22.60 25.75 15.63
N ALA A 45 -22.63 24.94 16.69
CA ALA A 45 -23.32 25.25 17.94
C ALA A 45 -22.53 26.14 18.92
N GLY A 46 -21.31 26.59 18.56
CA GLY A 46 -20.49 27.52 19.34
C GLY A 46 -19.41 26.87 20.24
N PHE A 47 -19.26 25.54 20.23
CA PHE A 47 -18.22 24.87 21.02
C PHE A 47 -16.93 24.64 20.20
N THR A 48 -15.90 25.45 20.44
CA THR A 48 -14.68 25.50 19.62
C THR A 48 -13.42 24.90 20.26
N LYS A 49 -13.45 24.50 21.54
CA LYS A 49 -12.24 24.15 22.32
C LYS A 49 -11.37 23.02 21.74
N ARG A 50 -11.94 22.11 20.95
CA ARG A 50 -11.22 20.98 20.31
C ARG A 50 -11.56 20.85 18.83
N PHE A 51 -11.57 21.99 18.13
CA PHE A 51 -11.89 21.98 16.71
C PHE A 51 -10.70 21.51 15.86
N ALA A 52 -10.94 20.49 15.03
CA ALA A 52 -9.94 19.93 14.12
C ALA A 52 -9.89 20.71 12.80
N GLN A 53 -9.45 21.96 12.86
CA GLN A 53 -9.43 22.91 11.73
C GLN A 53 -8.64 22.44 10.50
N THR A 54 -7.71 21.51 10.68
CA THR A 54 -6.82 20.97 9.65
C THR A 54 -7.47 19.86 8.82
N ARG A 55 -8.72 19.50 9.11
CA ARG A 55 -9.46 18.42 8.42
C ARG A 55 -10.36 18.98 7.33
N ILE A 56 -10.71 18.14 6.35
CA ILE A 56 -11.82 18.44 5.45
C ILE A 56 -13.11 18.45 6.27
N HIS A 57 -13.92 19.51 6.15
CA HIS A 57 -15.16 19.60 6.93
C HIS A 57 -16.38 19.22 6.10
N VAL A 58 -17.13 18.22 6.56
CA VAL A 58 -18.27 17.65 5.84
C VAL A 58 -19.57 18.05 6.52
N LEU A 59 -20.39 18.82 5.82
CA LEU A 59 -21.72 19.23 6.25
C LEU A 59 -22.73 18.21 5.70
N GLY A 60 -23.29 17.45 6.62
CA GLY A 60 -24.35 16.48 6.40
C GLY A 60 -25.72 17.12 6.38
N GLN A 61 -26.74 16.28 6.48
CA GLN A 61 -28.11 16.76 6.66
C GLN A 61 -28.29 17.42 8.02
N THR A 62 -27.66 16.87 9.07
CA THR A 62 -27.75 17.42 10.43
C THR A 62 -27.25 18.86 10.48
N GLU A 63 -26.07 19.15 9.93
CA GLU A 63 -25.49 20.50 9.91
C GLU A 63 -26.32 21.47 9.09
N ILE A 64 -26.77 21.07 7.89
CA ILE A 64 -27.57 21.94 7.03
C ILE A 64 -28.95 22.21 7.63
N THR A 65 -29.64 21.20 8.17
CA THR A 65 -30.91 21.38 8.87
C THR A 65 -30.77 22.26 10.10
N TYR A 66 -29.68 22.10 10.88
CA TYR A 66 -29.40 22.97 12.02
C TYR A 66 -29.25 24.43 11.59
N LEU A 67 -28.44 24.70 10.56
CA LEU A 67 -28.25 26.05 10.03
C LEU A 67 -29.55 26.64 9.49
N ALA A 68 -30.38 25.83 8.84
CA ALA A 68 -31.68 26.26 8.32
C ALA A 68 -32.70 26.59 9.43
N ALA A 69 -32.57 25.98 10.62
CA ALA A 69 -33.45 26.24 11.76
C ALA A 69 -33.10 27.53 12.52
N LEU A 70 -31.90 28.08 12.33
CA LEU A 70 -31.48 29.35 12.93
C LEU A 70 -32.04 30.55 12.16
N ASP A 71 -32.32 31.64 12.89
CA ASP A 71 -32.56 32.94 12.25
C ASP A 71 -31.29 33.44 11.51
N ALA A 72 -31.46 34.40 10.61
CA ALA A 72 -30.36 34.88 9.76
C ALA A 72 -29.16 35.42 10.57
N ALA A 73 -29.40 36.12 11.69
CA ALA A 73 -28.34 36.68 12.52
C ALA A 73 -27.57 35.59 13.29
N ALA A 74 -28.29 34.62 13.86
CA ALA A 74 -27.72 33.47 14.55
C ALA A 74 -26.96 32.55 13.57
N ARG A 75 -27.52 32.27 12.40
CA ARG A 75 -26.86 31.50 11.33
C ARG A 75 -25.56 32.16 10.91
N ARG A 76 -25.58 33.48 10.69
CA ARG A 76 -24.37 34.23 10.31
C ARG A 76 -23.29 34.17 11.39
N ARG A 77 -23.63 34.41 12.66
CA ARG A 77 -22.68 34.30 13.79
C ARG A 77 -22.07 32.90 13.93
N SER A 78 -22.89 31.86 13.74
CA SER A 78 -22.44 30.46 13.74
C SER A 78 -21.41 30.20 12.64
N LEU A 79 -21.70 30.63 11.41
CA LEU A 79 -20.79 30.47 10.27
C LEU A 79 -19.54 31.34 10.39
N GLU A 80 -19.63 32.56 10.92
CA GLU A 80 -18.48 33.43 11.20
C GLU A 80 -17.53 32.76 12.22
N THR A 81 -18.08 32.10 13.25
CA THR A 81 -17.30 31.32 14.21
C THR A 81 -16.59 30.15 13.51
N PHE A 82 -17.29 29.42 12.65
CA PHE A 82 -16.73 28.30 11.88
C PHE A 82 -15.62 28.74 10.90
N PHE A 83 -15.80 29.86 10.22
CA PHE A 83 -14.83 30.44 9.28
C PHE A 83 -13.79 31.36 9.93
N THR A 84 -13.76 31.44 11.27
CA THR A 84 -12.64 32.05 12.00
C THR A 84 -11.38 31.20 11.87
N PHE A 85 -11.55 29.89 11.65
CA PHE A 85 -10.47 28.94 11.45
C PHE A 85 -10.06 28.83 9.98
N ASP A 86 -8.80 28.47 9.75
CA ASP A 86 -8.26 28.30 8.41
C ASP A 86 -8.50 26.86 7.92
N LEU A 87 -9.61 26.65 7.22
CA LEU A 87 -10.06 25.32 6.79
C LEU A 87 -9.46 24.93 5.44
N PRO A 88 -9.10 23.66 5.19
CA PRO A 88 -8.71 23.19 3.87
C PRO A 88 -9.84 23.40 2.84
N CYS A 89 -11.00 22.79 3.10
CA CYS A 89 -12.21 22.96 2.31
C CYS A 89 -13.45 22.50 3.09
N VAL A 90 -14.62 22.87 2.57
CA VAL A 90 -15.93 22.50 3.11
C VAL A 90 -16.67 21.67 2.06
N VAL A 91 -17.19 20.51 2.45
CA VAL A 91 -17.95 19.62 1.57
C VAL A 91 -19.40 19.52 2.05
N VAL A 92 -20.36 19.83 1.18
CA VAL A 92 -21.80 19.69 1.43
C VAL A 92 -22.30 18.42 0.76
N THR A 93 -22.88 17.51 1.54
CA THR A 93 -23.32 16.19 1.05
C THR A 93 -24.80 16.16 0.67
N LYS A 94 -25.23 15.06 0.03
CA LYS A 94 -26.62 14.79 -0.41
C LYS A 94 -27.18 15.81 -1.42
N GLY A 95 -26.31 16.52 -2.13
CA GLY A 95 -26.71 17.54 -3.10
C GLY A 95 -27.49 18.70 -2.46
N GLN A 96 -27.34 18.91 -1.16
CA GLN A 96 -28.03 19.98 -0.45
C GLN A 96 -27.53 21.35 -0.92
N GLU A 97 -28.43 22.33 -0.95
CA GLU A 97 -28.05 23.73 -1.16
C GLU A 97 -27.57 24.33 0.16
N PRO A 98 -26.32 24.82 0.24
CA PRO A 98 -25.86 25.53 1.43
C PRO A 98 -26.53 26.90 1.54
N PRO A 99 -26.69 27.44 2.77
CA PRO A 99 -27.12 28.82 2.96
C PRO A 99 -26.21 29.82 2.22
N SER A 100 -26.78 30.91 1.70
CA SER A 100 -26.00 31.92 0.96
C SER A 100 -24.87 32.52 1.80
N GLU A 101 -25.09 32.69 3.10
CA GLU A 101 -24.09 33.22 4.03
C GLU A 101 -22.86 32.31 4.13
N LEU A 102 -23.03 31.00 3.93
CA LEU A 102 -21.90 30.04 3.91
C LEU A 102 -21.01 30.29 2.69
N LEU A 103 -21.61 30.47 1.52
CA LEU A 103 -20.87 30.74 0.28
C LEU A 103 -20.19 32.12 0.31
N GLU A 104 -20.86 33.13 0.85
CA GLU A 104 -20.30 34.48 1.04
C GLU A 104 -19.05 34.45 1.92
N LEU A 105 -19.15 33.84 3.12
CA LEU A 105 -18.05 33.77 4.06
C LEU A 105 -16.89 32.90 3.54
N ALA A 106 -17.20 31.79 2.87
CA ALA A 106 -16.19 30.95 2.24
C ALA A 106 -15.41 31.71 1.16
N ARG A 107 -16.10 32.47 0.30
CA ARG A 107 -15.46 33.33 -0.72
C ARG A 107 -14.58 34.39 -0.07
N ALA A 108 -15.07 35.06 0.96
CA ALA A 108 -14.32 36.09 1.68
C ALA A 108 -13.04 35.54 2.34
N LYS A 109 -13.03 34.27 2.74
CA LYS A 109 -11.89 33.58 3.36
C LYS A 109 -11.02 32.79 2.38
N GLY A 110 -11.37 32.75 1.10
CA GLY A 110 -10.63 31.97 0.12
C GLY A 110 -10.78 30.45 0.30
N ILE A 111 -11.86 29.97 0.93
CA ILE A 111 -12.07 28.54 1.23
C ILE A 111 -12.98 27.92 0.17
N ALA A 112 -12.57 26.77 -0.37
CA ALA A 112 -13.37 26.04 -1.34
C ALA A 112 -14.60 25.40 -0.70
N VAL A 113 -15.78 25.61 -1.31
CA VAL A 113 -17.01 24.87 -0.98
C VAL A 113 -17.33 23.92 -2.12
N ILE A 114 -17.39 22.64 -1.79
CA ILE A 114 -17.63 21.55 -2.74
C ILE A 114 -18.95 20.90 -2.38
N ARG A 115 -19.78 20.62 -3.37
CA ARG A 115 -21.01 19.84 -3.23
C ARG A 115 -20.78 18.42 -3.74
N THR A 116 -21.37 17.45 -3.07
CA THR A 116 -21.49 16.07 -3.57
C THR A 116 -22.92 15.59 -3.46
N LYS A 117 -23.38 14.86 -4.47
CA LYS A 117 -24.69 14.19 -4.48
C LYS A 117 -24.70 12.92 -3.61
N LEU A 118 -23.54 12.44 -3.16
CA LEU A 118 -23.43 11.26 -2.31
C LEU A 118 -24.00 11.49 -0.91
N LYS A 119 -24.55 10.42 -0.30
CA LYS A 119 -24.90 10.41 1.12
C LYS A 119 -23.64 10.57 1.98
N THR A 120 -23.77 11.16 3.15
CA THR A 120 -22.63 11.50 4.03
C THR A 120 -21.77 10.28 4.38
N SER A 121 -22.36 9.16 4.79
CA SER A 121 -21.63 7.92 5.08
C SER A 121 -20.93 7.35 3.85
N GLU A 122 -21.58 7.41 2.69
CA GLU A 122 -21.02 6.95 1.42
C GLU A 122 -19.86 7.81 0.96
N PHE A 123 -19.96 9.13 1.14
CA PHE A 123 -18.86 10.05 0.87
C PHE A 123 -17.64 9.73 1.72
N TYR A 124 -17.80 9.58 3.05
CA TYR A 124 -16.70 9.18 3.94
C TYR A 124 -16.06 7.85 3.52
N ARG A 125 -16.89 6.84 3.21
CA ARG A 125 -16.41 5.51 2.79
C ARG A 125 -15.57 5.55 1.51
N ARG A 126 -15.91 6.42 0.55
CA ARG A 126 -15.16 6.56 -0.71
C ARG A 126 -13.99 7.53 -0.63
N LEU A 127 -14.07 8.53 0.23
CA LEU A 127 -13.00 9.50 0.46
C LEU A 127 -11.83 8.88 1.21
N LYS A 128 -12.12 8.03 2.21
CA LYS A 128 -11.09 7.47 3.10
C LYS A 128 -9.96 6.74 2.36
N PRO A 129 -10.23 5.81 1.42
CA PRO A 129 -9.17 5.15 0.66
C PRO A 129 -8.27 6.11 -0.13
N TYR A 130 -8.83 7.21 -0.65
CA TYR A 130 -8.04 8.22 -1.34
C TYR A 130 -7.11 8.98 -0.39
N LEU A 131 -7.62 9.38 0.78
CA LEU A 131 -6.80 10.04 1.79
C LEU A 131 -5.71 9.09 2.31
N ASP A 132 -6.06 7.83 2.57
CA ASP A 132 -5.07 6.83 3.00
C ASP A 132 -3.98 6.60 1.95
N GLU A 133 -4.33 6.59 0.66
CA GLU A 133 -3.38 6.44 -0.44
C GLU A 133 -2.43 7.64 -0.56
N VAL A 134 -2.96 8.87 -0.51
CA VAL A 134 -2.19 10.09 -0.73
C VAL A 134 -1.25 10.41 0.44
N PHE A 135 -1.65 10.04 1.66
CA PHE A 135 -0.83 10.22 2.86
C PHE A 135 -0.07 8.95 3.27
N ALA A 136 -0.14 7.89 2.46
CA ALA A 136 0.60 6.65 2.72
C ALA A 136 2.10 6.95 2.86
N PRO A 137 2.77 6.45 3.92
CA PRO A 137 4.22 6.46 3.98
C PRO A 137 4.81 5.80 2.74
N THR A 138 5.87 6.39 2.19
CA THR A 138 6.53 5.88 0.98
C THR A 138 8.03 5.75 1.21
N THR A 139 8.64 4.77 0.55
CA THR A 139 10.09 4.61 0.45
C THR A 139 10.44 4.11 -0.94
N THR A 140 11.73 4.14 -1.26
CA THR A 140 12.27 3.62 -2.51
C THR A 140 13.35 2.61 -2.21
N VAL A 141 13.29 1.45 -2.86
CA VAL A 141 14.25 0.36 -2.68
C VAL A 141 14.90 0.05 -4.02
N HIS A 142 16.23 -0.09 -4.02
CA HIS A 142 16.96 -0.60 -5.17
C HIS A 142 16.80 -2.12 -5.28
N GLY A 143 16.23 -2.57 -6.38
CA GLY A 143 15.83 -3.96 -6.55
C GLY A 143 14.85 -4.16 -7.69
N SER A 144 14.41 -5.39 -7.84
CA SER A 144 13.42 -5.76 -8.85
C SER A 144 12.21 -6.38 -8.16
N LEU A 145 11.00 -6.12 -8.64
CA LEU A 145 9.76 -6.68 -8.09
C LEU A 145 9.06 -7.50 -9.16
N ALA A 146 8.73 -8.75 -8.83
CA ALA A 146 8.01 -9.65 -9.72
C ALA A 146 6.80 -10.30 -9.04
N ASP A 147 5.78 -10.63 -9.83
CA ASP A 147 4.60 -11.40 -9.44
C ASP A 147 4.78 -12.86 -9.88
N VAL A 148 5.12 -13.73 -8.92
CA VAL A 148 5.43 -15.15 -9.14
C VAL A 148 4.34 -16.00 -8.52
N PHE A 149 3.56 -16.71 -9.33
CA PHE A 149 2.36 -17.45 -8.90
C PHE A 149 1.37 -16.65 -8.05
N GLY A 150 1.30 -15.33 -8.23
CA GLY A 150 0.45 -14.47 -7.41
C GLY A 150 1.09 -14.02 -6.10
N VAL A 151 2.38 -14.28 -5.85
CA VAL A 151 3.16 -13.76 -4.72
C VAL A 151 4.09 -12.67 -5.21
N GLY A 152 4.13 -11.52 -4.53
CA GLY A 152 5.08 -10.46 -4.84
C GLY A 152 6.45 -10.70 -4.21
N LEU A 153 7.44 -10.99 -5.04
CA LEU A 153 8.84 -11.19 -4.65
C LEU A 153 9.66 -9.94 -4.94
N LEU A 154 10.20 -9.31 -3.90
CA LEU A 154 11.13 -8.17 -3.99
C LEU A 154 12.57 -8.69 -3.96
N PHE A 155 13.25 -8.64 -5.10
CA PHE A 155 14.64 -9.04 -5.28
C PHE A 155 15.58 -7.91 -4.88
N VAL A 156 16.44 -8.18 -3.91
CA VAL A 156 17.46 -7.24 -3.41
C VAL A 156 18.84 -7.90 -3.41
N GLY A 157 19.90 -7.09 -3.44
CA GLY A 157 21.28 -7.56 -3.56
C GLY A 157 22.18 -6.55 -4.26
N ARG A 158 23.50 -6.76 -4.20
CA ARG A 158 24.48 -5.83 -4.78
C ARG A 158 24.23 -5.56 -6.27
N SER A 159 24.73 -4.44 -6.78
CA SER A 159 24.60 -4.12 -8.21
C SER A 159 25.33 -5.16 -9.06
N GLY A 160 24.73 -5.54 -10.20
CA GLY A 160 25.29 -6.53 -11.13
C GLY A 160 25.25 -7.98 -10.64
N ILE A 161 24.55 -8.27 -9.54
CA ILE A 161 24.45 -9.61 -8.96
C ILE A 161 23.55 -10.58 -9.78
N GLY A 162 22.72 -10.07 -10.70
CA GLY A 162 21.80 -10.89 -11.49
C GLY A 162 20.30 -10.71 -11.17
N LYS A 163 19.90 -9.58 -10.54
CA LYS A 163 18.49 -9.33 -10.17
C LYS A 163 17.58 -9.26 -11.41
N SER A 164 17.94 -8.41 -12.36
CA SER A 164 17.18 -8.18 -13.59
C SER A 164 17.13 -9.44 -14.45
N GLU A 165 18.25 -10.15 -14.58
CA GLU A 165 18.35 -11.43 -15.30
C GLU A 165 17.47 -12.52 -14.68
N CYS A 166 17.45 -12.64 -13.34
CA CYS A 166 16.58 -13.58 -12.65
C CYS A 166 15.09 -13.26 -12.88
N VAL A 167 14.72 -11.96 -12.91
CA VAL A 167 13.35 -11.55 -13.20
C VAL A 167 12.98 -11.76 -14.66
N LEU A 168 13.91 -11.55 -15.59
CA LEU A 168 13.71 -11.84 -17.00
C LEU A 168 13.42 -13.33 -17.25
N ASP A 169 14.20 -14.22 -16.61
CA ASP A 169 13.95 -15.67 -16.66
C ASP A 169 12.57 -16.05 -16.09
N LEU A 170 12.13 -15.38 -15.02
CA LEU A 170 10.78 -15.57 -14.47
C LEU A 170 9.70 -15.12 -15.47
N VAL A 171 9.92 -13.99 -16.15
CA VAL A 171 9.00 -13.49 -17.18
C VAL A 171 8.89 -14.46 -18.36
N GLU A 172 10.01 -15.02 -18.81
CA GLU A 172 10.03 -16.04 -19.88
C GLU A 172 9.18 -17.27 -19.49
N ARG A 173 9.17 -17.63 -18.20
CA ARG A 173 8.34 -18.70 -17.62
C ARG A 173 6.88 -18.33 -17.38
N GLY A 174 6.46 -17.11 -17.74
CA GLY A 174 5.08 -16.65 -17.65
C GLY A 174 4.72 -15.89 -16.37
N HIS A 175 5.70 -15.55 -15.53
CA HIS A 175 5.53 -14.61 -14.42
C HIS A 175 5.53 -13.17 -14.92
N ARG A 176 5.33 -12.20 -14.02
CA ARG A 176 5.15 -10.80 -14.41
C ARG A 176 6.15 -9.87 -13.74
N LEU A 177 6.79 -9.02 -14.54
CA LEU A 177 7.56 -7.89 -14.07
C LEU A 177 6.63 -6.82 -13.48
N VAL A 178 6.98 -6.30 -12.32
CA VAL A 178 6.30 -5.14 -11.70
C VAL A 178 7.18 -3.90 -11.77
N ALA A 179 8.46 -4.06 -11.46
CA ALA A 179 9.46 -2.99 -11.46
C ALA A 179 10.87 -3.60 -11.59
N ASP A 180 11.79 -2.87 -12.22
CA ASP A 180 13.22 -3.20 -12.24
C ASP A 180 14.05 -2.00 -11.80
N ASP A 181 15.22 -2.26 -11.22
CA ASP A 181 16.18 -1.32 -10.63
C ASP A 181 15.68 -0.48 -9.44
N VAL A 182 14.56 0.22 -9.59
CA VAL A 182 13.98 1.11 -8.58
C VAL A 182 12.53 0.75 -8.31
N VAL A 183 12.23 0.33 -7.08
CA VAL A 183 10.89 0.00 -6.62
C VAL A 183 10.40 1.06 -5.64
N HIS A 184 9.33 1.77 -6.00
CA HIS A 184 8.62 2.63 -5.08
C HIS A 184 7.64 1.80 -4.27
N ILE A 185 7.76 1.87 -2.95
CA ILE A 185 6.92 1.13 -2.01
C ILE A 185 6.12 2.11 -1.18
N ASN A 186 4.81 1.90 -1.08
CA ASN A 186 3.93 2.63 -0.19
C ASN A 186 3.21 1.68 0.77
N ARG A 187 3.02 2.14 2.02
CA ARG A 187 2.28 1.40 3.04
C ARG A 187 0.81 1.82 3.03
N LEU A 188 -0.07 0.91 2.62
CA LEU A 188 -1.52 1.08 2.70
C LEU A 188 -2.07 0.42 3.97
N GLY A 189 -2.86 1.17 4.73
CA GLY A 189 -3.32 0.74 6.04
C GLY A 189 -2.14 0.49 6.98
N ASN A 190 -2.22 -0.57 7.79
CA ASN A 190 -1.20 -0.88 8.78
C ASN A 190 -0.12 -1.85 8.25
N ASP A 191 -0.50 -2.84 7.43
CA ASP A 191 0.35 -4.03 7.21
C ASP A 191 0.53 -4.41 5.72
N VAL A 192 0.13 -3.53 4.80
CA VAL A 192 0.17 -3.83 3.36
C VAL A 192 1.17 -2.91 2.66
N LEU A 193 2.25 -3.50 2.18
CA LEU A 193 3.22 -2.82 1.31
C LEU A 193 2.86 -3.07 -0.14
N ILE A 194 2.64 -2.00 -0.90
CA ILE A 194 2.44 -2.07 -2.35
C ILE A 194 3.68 -1.51 -3.03
N GLY A 195 4.27 -2.29 -3.95
CA GLY A 195 5.39 -1.89 -4.78
C GLY A 195 4.97 -1.62 -6.23
N ARG A 196 5.63 -0.64 -6.85
CA ARG A 196 5.47 -0.26 -8.27
C ARG A 196 6.76 0.31 -8.84
N GLY A 197 6.92 0.26 -10.15
CA GLY A 197 8.04 0.90 -10.86
C GLY A 197 7.86 2.41 -10.98
N HIS A 198 8.93 3.10 -11.37
CA HIS A 198 8.87 4.53 -11.74
C HIS A 198 8.03 4.73 -13.01
N ASP A 199 7.27 5.82 -13.11
CA ASP A 199 6.35 6.07 -14.24
C ASP A 199 7.02 6.08 -15.62
N LEU A 200 8.30 6.46 -15.67
CA LEU A 200 9.12 6.44 -16.89
C LEU A 200 9.73 5.06 -17.19
N ALA A 201 10.11 4.31 -16.15
CA ALA A 201 10.78 3.03 -16.30
C ALA A 201 9.78 1.91 -16.59
N ARG A 202 8.60 1.91 -15.96
CA ARG A 202 7.47 0.96 -16.12
C ARG A 202 7.84 -0.46 -16.55
N HIS A 203 7.93 -0.70 -17.86
CA HIS A 203 8.08 -2.01 -18.48
C HIS A 203 9.45 -2.21 -19.12
N TYR A 204 10.34 -1.23 -18.97
CA TYR A 204 11.71 -1.29 -19.44
C TYR A 204 12.62 -1.95 -18.41
N MET A 205 13.60 -2.68 -18.90
CA MET A 205 14.64 -3.35 -18.13
C MET A 205 15.97 -3.14 -18.82
N GLU A 206 17.03 -2.84 -18.07
CA GLU A 206 18.39 -2.78 -18.61
C GLU A 206 19.08 -4.13 -18.42
N ILE A 207 19.52 -4.73 -19.52
CA ILE A 207 20.29 -5.98 -19.50
C ILE A 207 21.72 -5.71 -19.96
N ARG A 208 22.70 -6.12 -19.15
CA ARG A 208 24.12 -5.92 -19.48
C ARG A 208 24.49 -6.67 -20.75
N GLY A 209 25.15 -5.98 -21.68
CA GLY A 209 25.54 -6.53 -22.98
C GLY A 209 24.43 -6.53 -24.04
N VAL A 210 23.18 -6.24 -23.67
CA VAL A 210 22.04 -6.12 -24.60
C VAL A 210 21.56 -4.67 -24.70
N GLY A 211 21.45 -3.97 -23.56
CA GLY A 211 20.90 -2.62 -23.46
C GLY A 211 19.49 -2.59 -22.87
N LEU A 212 18.78 -1.48 -23.08
CA LEU A 212 17.43 -1.27 -22.58
C LEU A 212 16.41 -2.02 -23.45
N ILE A 213 15.56 -2.85 -22.84
CA ILE A 213 14.53 -3.64 -23.52
C ILE A 213 13.14 -3.34 -22.97
N ASP A 214 12.11 -3.42 -23.81
CA ASP A 214 10.70 -3.31 -23.41
C ASP A 214 10.10 -4.70 -23.21
N ILE A 215 9.86 -5.06 -21.95
CA ILE A 215 9.31 -6.37 -21.56
C ILE A 215 7.87 -6.55 -22.06
N GLN A 216 7.07 -5.49 -22.10
CA GLN A 216 5.70 -5.57 -22.59
C GLN A 216 5.67 -5.80 -24.10
N ALA A 217 6.56 -5.15 -24.85
CA ALA A 217 6.66 -5.35 -26.30
C ALA A 217 7.16 -6.75 -26.66
N LEU A 218 8.11 -7.29 -25.90
CA LEU A 218 8.70 -8.61 -26.16
C LEU A 218 7.81 -9.78 -25.73
N PHE A 219 7.19 -9.71 -24.54
CA PHE A 219 6.48 -10.84 -23.93
C PHE A 219 4.96 -10.63 -23.79
N GLY A 220 4.47 -9.45 -24.21
CA GLY A 220 3.06 -9.07 -24.23
C GLY A 220 2.54 -8.53 -22.89
N ILE A 221 1.30 -8.04 -22.90
CA ILE A 221 0.64 -7.43 -21.73
C ILE A 221 0.59 -8.35 -20.50
N ARG A 222 0.61 -9.68 -20.70
CA ARG A 222 0.57 -10.67 -19.62
C ARG A 222 1.86 -10.72 -18.78
N ALA A 223 2.97 -10.24 -19.32
CA ALA A 223 4.31 -10.29 -18.73
C ALA A 223 4.59 -9.11 -17.78
N VAL A 224 3.67 -8.15 -17.66
CA VAL A 224 3.86 -6.96 -16.85
C VAL A 224 2.67 -6.74 -15.91
N ARG A 225 2.93 -6.04 -14.80
CA ARG A 225 1.91 -5.66 -13.82
C ARG A 225 2.23 -4.28 -13.26
N GLN A 226 1.23 -3.42 -13.12
CA GLN A 226 1.44 -2.02 -12.71
C GLN A 226 1.89 -1.89 -11.24
N GLN A 227 1.34 -2.75 -10.36
CA GLN A 227 1.66 -2.77 -8.94
C GLN A 227 1.41 -4.15 -8.35
N LYS A 228 2.13 -4.47 -7.28
CA LYS A 228 2.01 -5.73 -6.57
C LYS A 228 2.32 -5.55 -5.09
N ARG A 229 1.63 -6.31 -4.23
CA ARG A 229 1.96 -6.37 -2.80
C ARG A 229 3.36 -6.98 -2.63
N VAL A 230 4.21 -6.40 -1.81
CA VAL A 230 5.49 -7.02 -1.41
C VAL A 230 5.20 -8.03 -0.30
N GLU A 231 5.45 -9.31 -0.56
CA GLU A 231 5.09 -10.42 0.34
C GLU A 231 6.33 -11.17 0.85
N VAL A 232 7.37 -11.26 0.02
CA VAL A 232 8.66 -11.87 0.39
C VAL A 232 9.79 -11.04 -0.20
N VAL A 233 10.84 -10.81 0.60
CA VAL A 233 12.11 -10.26 0.12
C VAL A 233 13.04 -11.41 -0.24
N VAL A 234 13.49 -11.46 -1.48
CA VAL A 234 14.49 -12.42 -1.96
C VAL A 234 15.85 -11.72 -1.98
N GLN A 235 16.70 -12.05 -1.00
CA GLN A 235 18.05 -11.50 -0.91
C GLN A 235 19.00 -12.36 -1.73
N LEU A 236 19.36 -11.89 -2.93
CA LEU A 236 20.42 -12.51 -3.69
C LEU A 236 21.76 -12.21 -3.02
N ALA A 237 22.56 -13.25 -2.81
CA ALA A 237 23.88 -13.16 -2.17
C ALA A 237 24.91 -13.92 -2.99
N ASP A 238 26.17 -13.47 -2.94
CA ASP A 238 27.26 -14.25 -3.50
C ASP A 238 27.41 -15.57 -2.76
N TRP A 239 27.75 -16.61 -3.51
CA TRP A 239 28.09 -17.90 -2.92
C TRP A 239 29.40 -17.79 -2.13
N ASP A 240 29.36 -18.20 -0.88
CA ASP A 240 30.51 -18.27 0.01
C ASP A 240 30.58 -19.67 0.61
N ALA A 241 31.64 -20.41 0.26
CA ALA A 241 31.85 -21.77 0.76
C ALA A 241 32.11 -21.83 2.28
N SER A 242 32.51 -20.71 2.89
CA SER A 242 32.78 -20.60 4.32
C SER A 242 31.53 -20.29 5.15
N ARG A 243 30.42 -19.89 4.50
CA ARG A 243 29.18 -19.51 5.17
C ARG A 243 28.25 -20.70 5.29
N GLU A 244 27.78 -20.98 6.49
CA GLU A 244 26.67 -21.91 6.68
C GLU A 244 25.36 -21.23 6.26
N TYR A 245 24.70 -21.83 5.29
CA TYR A 245 23.36 -21.44 4.86
C TYR A 245 22.33 -22.27 5.62
N ASP A 246 21.21 -21.68 6.02
CA ASP A 246 20.13 -22.43 6.66
C ASP A 246 19.64 -23.55 5.71
N ARG A 247 19.71 -24.78 6.19
CA ARG A 247 19.27 -26.00 5.49
C ARG A 247 17.93 -26.53 6.00
N THR A 248 17.46 -25.98 7.13
CA THR A 248 16.30 -26.48 7.85
C THR A 248 15.04 -25.71 7.50
N GLY A 249 15.15 -24.40 7.22
CA GLY A 249 14.02 -23.51 6.98
C GLY A 249 13.15 -23.27 8.22
N LEU A 250 13.67 -23.62 9.41
CA LEU A 250 12.98 -23.48 10.69
C LEU A 250 13.00 -22.04 11.19
N ASP A 251 14.13 -21.35 10.99
CA ASP A 251 14.27 -19.95 11.34
C ASP A 251 13.74 -19.06 10.21
N GLN A 252 12.88 -18.11 10.55
CA GLN A 252 12.29 -17.19 9.60
C GLN A 252 12.93 -15.82 9.77
N GLU A 253 13.88 -15.51 8.90
CA GLU A 253 14.41 -14.16 8.79
C GLU A 253 13.32 -13.20 8.33
N ARG A 254 13.28 -11.99 8.92
CA ARG A 254 12.36 -10.93 8.54
C ARG A 254 13.10 -9.61 8.49
N THR A 255 12.62 -8.72 7.63
CA THR A 255 13.09 -7.33 7.54
C THR A 255 11.90 -6.39 7.59
N ASP A 256 12.10 -5.20 8.13
CA ASP A 256 11.06 -4.18 8.19
C ASP A 256 11.21 -3.21 7.01
N ILE A 257 10.11 -2.97 6.31
CA ILE A 257 9.99 -1.93 5.28
C ILE A 257 8.80 -1.07 5.67
N LEU A 258 9.02 0.23 5.89
CA LEU A 258 7.98 1.14 6.40
C LEU A 258 7.28 0.59 7.67
N GLU A 259 8.05 0.04 8.61
CA GLU A 259 7.57 -0.60 9.86
C GLU A 259 6.69 -1.86 9.64
N VAL A 260 6.59 -2.36 8.41
CA VAL A 260 5.90 -3.63 8.11
C VAL A 260 6.95 -4.73 7.99
N SER A 261 6.81 -5.76 8.82
CA SER A 261 7.73 -6.89 8.83
C SER A 261 7.43 -7.89 7.71
N VAL A 262 8.40 -8.15 6.84
CA VAL A 262 8.30 -9.01 5.66
C VAL A 262 9.31 -10.16 5.77
N PRO A 263 8.94 -11.42 5.45
CA PRO A 263 9.90 -12.52 5.43
C PRO A 263 11.01 -12.30 4.40
N VAL A 264 12.23 -12.68 4.77
CA VAL A 264 13.41 -12.64 3.91
C VAL A 264 13.85 -14.07 3.61
N VAL A 265 14.18 -14.34 2.34
CA VAL A 265 14.83 -15.57 1.93
C VAL A 265 16.12 -15.22 1.22
N THR A 266 17.24 -15.62 1.80
CA THR A 266 18.56 -15.44 1.20
C THR A 266 18.84 -16.56 0.21
N VAL A 267 19.04 -16.22 -1.07
CA VAL A 267 19.32 -17.17 -2.15
C VAL A 267 20.76 -16.95 -2.63
N PRO A 268 21.68 -17.89 -2.36
CA PRO A 268 23.06 -17.74 -2.79
C PRO A 268 23.25 -18.15 -4.25
N LEU A 269 24.09 -17.39 -4.95
CA LEU A 269 24.38 -17.55 -6.37
C LEU A 269 25.45 -18.61 -6.60
N ASN A 270 25.01 -19.87 -6.60
CA ASN A 270 25.90 -20.99 -6.87
C ASN A 270 25.93 -21.27 -8.40
N PRO A 271 27.10 -21.23 -9.05
CA PRO A 271 27.22 -21.55 -10.47
C PRO A 271 26.58 -22.90 -10.82
N GLY A 272 25.77 -22.94 -11.87
CA GLY A 272 25.08 -24.15 -12.33
C GLY A 272 23.73 -24.44 -11.65
N LYS A 273 23.32 -23.67 -10.64
CA LYS A 273 21.94 -23.73 -10.12
C LYS A 273 21.02 -22.78 -10.87
N ASN A 274 19.80 -23.24 -11.16
CA ASN A 274 18.77 -22.41 -11.73
C ASN A 274 18.05 -21.62 -10.62
N LEU A 275 18.38 -20.33 -10.49
CA LEU A 275 17.83 -19.44 -9.46
C LEU A 275 16.32 -19.25 -9.61
N THR A 276 15.85 -19.24 -10.85
CA THR A 276 14.45 -19.05 -11.22
C THR A 276 13.57 -20.14 -10.58
N VAL A 277 14.01 -21.40 -10.63
CA VAL A 277 13.34 -22.52 -9.94
C VAL A 277 13.31 -22.30 -8.42
N ILE A 278 14.41 -21.84 -7.83
CA ILE A 278 14.48 -21.57 -6.39
C ILE A 278 13.47 -20.48 -6.02
N CYS A 279 13.37 -19.42 -6.81
CA CYS A 279 12.43 -18.31 -6.56
C CYS A 279 10.96 -18.75 -6.70
N GLU A 280 10.66 -19.63 -7.66
CA GLU A 280 9.36 -20.28 -7.78
C GLU A 280 9.04 -21.12 -6.54
N VAL A 281 10.01 -21.88 -6.01
CA VAL A 281 9.85 -22.63 -4.76
C VAL A 281 9.65 -21.69 -3.56
N VAL A 282 10.33 -20.54 -3.51
CA VAL A 282 10.09 -19.51 -2.47
C VAL A 282 8.63 -19.04 -2.49
N ALA A 283 8.09 -18.70 -3.66
CA ALA A 283 6.69 -18.31 -3.80
C ALA A 283 5.73 -19.43 -3.39
N MET A 284 5.95 -20.67 -3.86
CA MET A 284 5.11 -21.82 -3.48
C MET A 284 5.18 -22.11 -1.97
N ASN A 285 6.36 -22.03 -1.36
CA ASN A 285 6.51 -22.23 0.08
C ASN A 285 5.81 -21.13 0.89
N HIS A 286 5.85 -19.88 0.41
CA HIS A 286 5.07 -18.79 0.98
C HIS A 286 3.56 -19.08 0.94
N LEU A 287 3.04 -19.54 -0.21
CA LEU A 287 1.63 -19.94 -0.34
C LEU A 287 1.26 -21.10 0.59
N LEU A 288 2.13 -22.11 0.73
CA LEU A 288 1.91 -23.23 1.67
C LEU A 288 1.81 -22.74 3.11
N ARG A 289 2.75 -21.88 3.54
CA ARG A 289 2.74 -21.29 4.88
C ARG A 289 1.50 -20.43 5.11
N TYR A 290 1.11 -19.62 4.13
CA TYR A 290 -0.13 -18.84 4.19
C TYR A 290 -1.37 -19.72 4.32
N GLY A 291 -1.36 -20.90 3.67
CA GLY A 291 -2.38 -21.94 3.83
C GLY A 291 -2.31 -22.75 5.14
N GLY A 292 -1.40 -22.40 6.06
CA GLY A 292 -1.24 -23.05 7.36
C GLY A 292 -0.34 -24.29 7.37
N VAL A 293 0.40 -24.55 6.29
CA VAL A 293 1.30 -25.70 6.18
C VAL A 293 2.76 -25.24 6.24
N ASP A 294 3.46 -25.60 7.32
CA ASP A 294 4.92 -25.44 7.42
C ASP A 294 5.62 -26.80 7.25
N SER A 295 6.29 -26.98 6.11
CA SER A 295 6.97 -28.23 5.75
C SER A 295 8.13 -28.56 6.68
N ALA A 296 8.91 -27.55 7.09
CA ALA A 296 10.06 -27.72 7.98
C ALA A 296 9.59 -28.16 9.37
N LYS A 297 8.57 -27.49 9.91
CA LYS A 297 7.95 -27.85 11.20
C LYS A 297 7.37 -29.26 11.16
N ARG A 298 6.62 -29.62 10.12
CA ARG A 298 6.05 -30.97 9.94
C ARG A 298 7.12 -32.07 9.80
N PHE A 299 8.26 -31.75 9.21
CA PHE A 299 9.36 -32.69 9.09
C PHE A 299 10.06 -32.88 10.45
N ASN A 300 10.32 -31.77 11.15
CA ASN A 300 10.89 -31.80 12.50
C ASN A 300 10.01 -32.58 13.49
N GLU A 301 8.70 -32.35 13.48
CA GLU A 301 7.74 -33.10 14.30
C GLU A 301 7.76 -34.61 13.98
N ARG A 302 7.93 -34.99 12.70
CA ARG A 302 8.06 -36.40 12.30
C ARG A 302 9.38 -37.02 12.74
N LEU A 303 10.49 -36.28 12.68
CA LEU A 303 11.78 -36.73 13.18
C LEU A 303 11.76 -36.94 14.70
N LEU A 304 11.24 -35.96 15.44
CA LEU A 304 11.12 -36.04 16.90
C LEU A 304 10.25 -37.22 17.33
N LYS A 305 9.15 -37.50 16.62
CA LYS A 305 8.32 -38.69 16.87
C LYS A 305 9.11 -39.99 16.68
N ARG A 306 9.86 -40.13 15.59
CA ARG A 306 10.70 -41.33 15.35
C ARG A 306 11.83 -41.49 16.36
N MET A 307 12.38 -40.40 16.87
CA MET A 307 13.44 -40.45 17.88
C MET A 307 12.90 -40.76 19.28
N ALA A 308 11.62 -40.46 19.53
CA ALA A 308 10.93 -40.75 20.78
C ALA A 308 10.29 -42.15 20.82
N GLU A 309 10.18 -42.84 19.68
CA GLU A 309 9.85 -44.26 19.63
C GLU A 309 10.99 -45.05 20.31
N PRO A 310 10.70 -45.90 21.33
CA PRO A 310 11.73 -46.63 22.04
C PRO A 310 12.57 -47.48 21.09
N ARG A 311 13.89 -47.50 21.30
CA ARG A 311 14.85 -48.44 20.69
C ARG A 311 14.54 -49.93 20.99
N GLU A 312 13.43 -50.22 21.67
CA GLU A 312 13.00 -51.57 22.05
C GLU A 312 12.86 -52.49 20.84
N LEU A 313 12.40 -52.02 19.67
CA LEU A 313 12.29 -52.91 18.50
C LEU A 313 13.66 -53.31 17.92
N GLN A 314 14.68 -52.46 18.07
CA GLN A 314 16.03 -52.72 17.57
C GLN A 314 16.80 -53.63 18.54
N GLU A 315 16.62 -53.45 19.85
CA GLU A 315 17.18 -54.34 20.89
C GLU A 315 16.47 -55.71 20.95
N TYR A 316 15.16 -55.78 20.67
CA TYR A 316 14.43 -57.04 20.60
C TYR A 316 14.87 -57.91 19.40
N LEU A 317 15.25 -57.29 18.28
CA LEU A 317 15.74 -57.98 17.08
C LEU A 317 17.24 -58.36 17.15
N GLU A 318 18.04 -57.70 17.99
CA GLU A 318 19.43 -58.09 18.25
C GLU A 318 19.56 -59.26 19.26
N GLY A 319 18.47 -59.59 19.97
CA GLY A 319 18.40 -60.70 20.93
C GLY A 319 17.85 -62.03 20.36
N ASP A 320 17.25 -62.02 19.18
CA ASP A 320 16.73 -63.23 18.52
C ASP A 320 17.86 -63.96 17.76
N TYR A 321 18.64 -64.74 18.50
CA TYR A 321 19.41 -65.85 17.94
C TYR A 321 18.60 -67.14 18.04
N GLU A 322 17.88 -67.49 16.96
CA GLU A 322 17.58 -68.88 16.59
C GLU A 322 18.21 -69.22 15.23
#